data_AF-A0A8H8SED4-F1
#
_entry.id   AF-A0A8H8SED4-F1
#
_cell.length_a   1.000
_cell.length_b   1.000
_cell.length_c   1.000
_cell.angle_alpha   90.00
_cell.angle_beta   90.00
_cell.angle_gamma   90.00
#
_symmetry.space_group_name_H-M   'P 1'
#
loop_
_entity.id
_entity.type
_entity.pdbx_description
1 polymer ?
#
loop_
_entity_poly.entity_id
_entity_poly.type
_entity_poly.pdbx_seq_one_letter_code
_entity_poly.pdbx_strand_id
1 'polypeptide(L)'
;MCPGSTDEAPETGTGNPLPPASVLSHLVDVHCHPTDSSPIPDDHVAGVQLGQICAMSTHTHDQEKVKELGERMGDRAIMCFGYHPWWAHQISLSNTPPPTEEHYRTLFSPSQNHEDAFQRILPSLPAPRALSSIVEEVRQNLQISPTAMLGEVGIDRAFRVRYPQVGEDGMKLSPFTVPLEHQLAILDAQIGVAVELGRNISLHSVKASGATVDLLKRMRSQYGAAWEKINVDLHSCTLSADVWKNIEYQKKSHQNVFLSLSTAINVRPNSTMHIQLIQACDSTRLLVESDFPFISDTTQRTWDVLCLIARERGWKVETDWGYPEDDPNERNHKDDWGAVKRIEANWHAFRKGGKGVLPDKESKKERRLNSLQRRFAPSDDSE
;
A
#
# COMPACT_ATOMS: atom_id res chain seq x y z
N MET A 1 10.19 0.40 -1.45
CA MET A 1 11.48 0.46 -0.70
C MET A 1 11.74 1.79 0.01
N CYS A 2 11.64 1.84 1.35
CA CYS A 2 12.17 2.98 2.13
C CYS A 2 13.63 3.20 1.77
N PRO A 3 14.04 4.35 1.22
CA PRO A 3 15.43 4.57 0.94
C PRO A 3 16.10 4.72 2.31
N GLY A 4 16.88 3.72 2.74
CA GLY A 4 17.49 3.70 4.07
C GLY A 4 18.04 2.35 4.55
N SER A 5 17.86 1.25 3.83
CA SER A 5 18.62 0.02 4.11
C SER A 5 20.01 0.14 3.49
N THR A 6 21.03 0.14 4.33
CA THR A 6 22.40 -0.12 3.93
C THR A 6 22.47 -1.52 3.30
N ASP A 7 22.91 -1.58 2.04
CA ASP A 7 23.23 -2.81 1.32
C ASP A 7 24.41 -3.51 1.97
N GLU A 8 24.14 -4.37 2.95
CA GLU A 8 24.76 -5.68 2.95
C GLU A 8 23.74 -6.63 2.34
N ALA A 9 24.05 -7.13 1.14
CA ALA A 9 23.29 -8.21 0.53
C ALA A 9 23.18 -9.34 1.58
N PRO A 10 21.97 -9.70 2.05
CA PRO A 10 21.86 -10.85 2.93
C PRO A 10 22.41 -12.04 2.14
N GLU A 11 23.27 -12.82 2.81
CA GLU A 11 23.76 -14.11 2.33
C GLU A 11 22.65 -14.81 1.56
N THR A 12 22.98 -15.32 0.37
CA THR A 12 22.10 -16.10 -0.50
C THR A 12 21.63 -17.36 0.24
N GLY A 13 20.68 -17.19 1.16
CA GLY A 13 19.87 -18.27 1.69
C GLY A 13 19.10 -18.79 0.50
N THR A 14 19.33 -20.04 0.14
CA THR A 14 18.60 -20.73 -0.92
C THR A 14 17.12 -20.56 -0.64
N GLY A 15 16.41 -19.80 -1.49
CA GLY A 15 14.96 -19.62 -1.39
C GLY A 15 14.25 -20.97 -1.41
N ASN A 16 12.98 -21.00 -1.02
CA ASN A 16 12.19 -22.22 -1.09
C ASN A 16 12.14 -22.70 -2.54
N PRO A 17 12.32 -24.01 -2.82
CA PRO A 17 12.21 -24.53 -4.18
C PRO A 17 10.87 -24.13 -4.81
N LEU A 18 10.93 -23.58 -6.02
CA LEU A 18 9.74 -23.20 -6.76
C LEU A 18 8.96 -24.45 -7.22
N PRO A 19 7.62 -24.45 -7.12
CA PRO A 19 6.78 -25.50 -7.69
C PRO A 19 6.68 -25.29 -9.22
N PRO A 20 5.99 -26.18 -9.94
CA PRO A 20 5.73 -25.97 -11.37
C PRO A 20 4.99 -24.66 -11.64
N ALA A 21 5.21 -24.07 -12.83
CA ALA A 21 4.55 -22.84 -13.26
C ALA A 21 3.01 -22.92 -13.22
N SER A 22 2.44 -24.12 -13.40
CA SER A 22 0.99 -24.36 -13.28
C SER A 22 0.44 -24.13 -11.87
N VAL A 23 1.29 -24.09 -10.84
CA VAL A 23 0.91 -23.71 -9.47
C VAL A 23 1.16 -22.22 -9.26
N LEU A 24 2.31 -21.71 -9.73
CA LEU A 24 2.68 -20.29 -9.58
C LEU A 24 1.71 -19.35 -10.31
N SER A 25 1.11 -19.79 -11.41
CA SER A 25 0.12 -19.00 -12.16
C SER A 25 -1.15 -18.65 -11.37
N HIS A 26 -1.38 -19.28 -10.22
CA HIS A 26 -2.49 -18.98 -9.31
C HIS A 26 -2.14 -17.98 -8.21
N LEU A 27 -0.87 -17.55 -8.14
CA LEU A 27 -0.41 -16.53 -7.21
C LEU A 27 -0.36 -15.16 -7.87
N VAL A 28 -0.60 -14.17 -7.02
CA VAL A 28 -0.47 -12.76 -7.36
C VAL A 28 0.48 -12.13 -6.37
N ASP A 29 1.48 -11.43 -6.88
CA ASP A 29 2.24 -10.49 -6.07
C ASP A 29 1.38 -9.23 -5.89
N VAL A 30 0.78 -9.05 -4.70
CA VAL A 30 -0.16 -7.95 -4.49
C VAL A 30 0.50 -6.58 -4.31
N HIS A 31 1.85 -6.53 -4.26
CA HIS A 31 2.60 -5.28 -4.12
C HIS A 31 4.07 -5.44 -4.56
N CYS A 32 4.44 -4.81 -5.68
CA CYS A 32 5.83 -4.74 -6.14
C CYS A 32 6.14 -3.41 -6.82
N HIS A 33 7.43 -3.09 -6.95
CA HIS A 33 7.93 -1.84 -7.53
C HIS A 33 8.80 -2.06 -8.78
N PRO A 34 8.33 -2.84 -9.77
CA PRO A 34 9.17 -3.27 -10.89
C PRO A 34 9.79 -2.10 -11.69
N THR A 35 9.16 -0.93 -11.64
CA THR A 35 9.58 0.29 -12.35
C THR A 35 10.70 1.07 -11.67
N ASP A 36 11.04 0.76 -10.42
CA ASP A 36 12.18 1.34 -9.71
C ASP A 36 13.51 0.94 -10.36
N SER A 37 13.53 -0.22 -11.01
CA SER A 37 14.69 -0.75 -11.76
C SER A 37 14.54 -0.57 -13.28
N SER A 38 13.75 0.41 -13.72
CA SER A 38 13.52 0.70 -15.14
C SER A 38 14.80 1.19 -15.84
N PRO A 39 15.04 0.85 -17.13
CA PRO A 39 14.15 0.05 -18.01
C PRO A 39 14.14 -1.44 -17.64
N ILE A 40 12.95 -2.04 -17.71
CA ILE A 40 12.74 -3.47 -17.42
C ILE A 40 12.95 -4.29 -18.69
N PRO A 41 13.93 -5.21 -18.74
CA PRO A 41 14.17 -6.08 -19.90
C PRO A 41 12.97 -6.96 -20.27
N ASP A 42 12.78 -7.25 -21.56
CA ASP A 42 11.65 -8.07 -22.06
C ASP A 42 11.73 -9.53 -21.57
N ASP A 43 12.93 -10.08 -21.45
CA ASP A 43 13.16 -11.43 -20.91
C ASP A 43 12.78 -11.52 -19.43
N HIS A 44 13.01 -10.47 -18.65
CA HIS A 44 12.56 -10.39 -17.26
C HIS A 44 11.02 -10.35 -17.17
N VAL A 45 10.35 -9.62 -18.07
CA VAL A 45 8.87 -9.58 -18.14
C VAL A 45 8.30 -10.94 -18.59
N ALA A 46 8.95 -11.60 -19.55
CA ALA A 46 8.56 -12.93 -20.03
C ALA A 46 8.81 -14.02 -18.97
N GLY A 47 9.81 -13.83 -18.11
CA GLY A 47 10.20 -14.78 -17.06
C GLY A 47 9.27 -14.82 -15.84
N VAL A 48 8.31 -13.90 -15.71
CA VAL A 48 7.34 -13.89 -14.60
C VAL A 48 6.40 -15.09 -14.72
N GLN A 49 6.46 -15.99 -13.73
CA GLN A 49 5.63 -17.21 -13.68
C GLN A 49 4.36 -17.04 -12.84
N LEU A 50 4.25 -15.94 -12.09
CA LEU A 50 3.05 -15.57 -11.35
C LEU A 50 1.89 -15.26 -12.31
N GLY A 51 0.66 -15.46 -11.85
CA GLY A 51 -0.54 -15.16 -12.64
C GLY A 51 -0.70 -13.66 -12.89
N GLN A 52 -0.50 -12.86 -11.84
CA GLN A 52 -0.53 -11.40 -11.93
C GLN A 52 0.49 -10.77 -10.97
N ILE A 53 0.81 -9.50 -11.22
CA ILE A 53 1.50 -8.62 -10.27
C ILE A 53 0.73 -7.31 -10.13
N CYS A 54 0.78 -6.69 -8.96
CA CYS A 54 0.32 -5.32 -8.75
C CYS A 54 1.53 -4.38 -8.72
N ALA A 55 1.72 -3.63 -9.81
CA ALA A 55 2.86 -2.75 -9.99
C ALA A 55 2.53 -1.36 -9.43
N MET A 56 3.25 -0.96 -8.38
CA MET A 56 3.02 0.25 -7.61
C MET A 56 3.81 1.43 -8.17
N SER A 57 3.09 2.51 -8.45
CA SER A 57 3.69 3.83 -8.57
C SER A 57 3.79 4.49 -7.19
N THR A 58 4.66 5.47 -7.05
CA THR A 58 4.84 6.26 -5.83
C THR A 58 4.82 7.76 -6.13
N HIS A 59 5.02 8.20 -7.39
CA HIS A 59 5.02 9.61 -7.78
C HIS A 59 4.83 9.84 -9.29
N THR A 60 4.75 11.10 -9.71
CA THR A 60 4.58 11.51 -11.12
C THR A 60 5.38 10.71 -12.15
N HIS A 61 6.67 10.44 -11.92
CA HIS A 61 7.55 9.86 -12.93
C HIS A 61 7.46 8.33 -13.03
N ASP A 62 7.11 7.63 -11.95
CA ASP A 62 6.97 6.17 -12.00
C ASP A 62 5.56 5.73 -12.45
N GLN A 63 4.54 6.59 -12.31
CA GLN A 63 3.21 6.31 -12.86
C GLN A 63 3.22 6.05 -14.37
N GLU A 64 3.95 6.83 -15.17
CA GLU A 64 4.05 6.59 -16.62
C GLU A 64 4.72 5.24 -16.92
N LYS A 65 5.76 4.87 -16.18
CA LYS A 65 6.43 3.57 -16.31
C LYS A 65 5.52 2.42 -15.92
N VAL A 66 4.68 2.59 -14.89
CA VAL A 66 3.69 1.59 -14.47
C VAL A 66 2.65 1.40 -15.57
N LYS A 67 2.23 2.49 -16.22
CA LYS A 67 1.32 2.42 -17.37
C LYS A 67 1.95 1.65 -18.54
N GLU A 68 3.18 2.00 -18.93
CA GLU A 68 3.92 1.30 -19.99
C GLU A 68 4.10 -0.20 -19.68
N LEU A 69 4.41 -0.54 -18.42
CA LEU A 69 4.51 -1.93 -17.99
C LEU A 69 3.16 -2.66 -18.09
N GLY A 70 2.06 -1.99 -17.71
CA GLY A 70 0.70 -2.50 -17.87
C GLY A 70 0.37 -2.78 -19.34
N GLU A 71 0.74 -1.90 -20.26
CA GLU A 71 0.56 -2.09 -21.70
C GLU A 71 1.38 -3.27 -22.24
N ARG A 72 2.60 -3.47 -21.72
CA ARG A 72 3.48 -4.60 -22.10
C ARG A 72 3.01 -5.94 -21.54
N MET A 73 2.51 -5.98 -20.31
CA MET A 73 2.12 -7.22 -19.62
C MET A 73 0.65 -7.61 -19.80
N GLY A 74 -0.20 -6.67 -20.22
CA GLY A 74 -1.64 -6.88 -20.37
C GLY A 74 -2.32 -7.16 -19.03
N ASP A 75 -3.18 -8.16 -18.99
CA ASP A 75 -3.93 -8.56 -17.79
C ASP A 75 -3.07 -9.14 -16.66
N ARG A 76 -1.81 -9.51 -16.95
CA ARG A 76 -0.84 -9.96 -15.94
C ARG A 76 -0.30 -8.84 -15.06
N ALA A 77 -0.55 -7.57 -15.38
CA ALA A 77 -0.16 -6.44 -14.54
C ALA A 77 -1.37 -5.59 -14.15
N ILE A 78 -1.57 -5.45 -12.85
CA ILE A 78 -2.48 -4.46 -12.30
C ILE A 78 -1.68 -3.19 -12.07
N MET A 79 -2.08 -2.13 -12.77
CA MET A 79 -1.48 -0.81 -12.63
C MET A 79 -2.02 -0.17 -11.35
N CYS A 80 -1.13 0.15 -10.42
CA CYS A 80 -1.47 0.87 -9.21
C CYS A 80 -0.91 2.29 -9.27
N PHE A 81 -1.81 3.28 -9.15
CA PHE A 81 -1.49 4.69 -9.26
C PHE A 81 -1.67 5.41 -7.94
N GLY A 82 -0.72 6.27 -7.55
CA GLY A 82 -0.79 6.99 -6.29
C GLY A 82 0.49 7.74 -5.94
N TYR A 83 0.35 8.64 -4.99
CA TYR A 83 1.43 9.43 -4.41
C TYR A 83 1.74 8.93 -3.01
N HIS A 84 2.94 8.35 -2.88
CA HIS A 84 3.49 7.83 -1.64
C HIS A 84 3.78 8.96 -0.64
N PRO A 85 3.61 8.75 0.69
CA PRO A 85 3.89 9.76 1.72
C PRO A 85 5.31 10.35 1.70
N TRP A 86 6.29 9.68 1.10
CA TRP A 86 7.63 10.25 0.89
C TRP A 86 7.58 11.54 0.06
N TRP A 87 6.67 11.62 -0.91
CA TRP A 87 6.54 12.75 -1.81
C TRP A 87 5.54 13.80 -1.32
N ALA A 88 4.90 13.58 -0.16
CA ALA A 88 3.93 14.50 0.41
C ALA A 88 4.49 15.92 0.64
N HIS A 89 5.80 16.04 0.89
CA HIS A 89 6.46 17.34 1.02
C HIS A 89 6.43 18.19 -0.25
N GLN A 90 6.31 17.57 -1.43
CA GLN A 90 6.27 18.26 -2.72
C GLN A 90 4.86 18.69 -3.12
N ILE A 91 3.87 18.43 -2.26
CA ILE A 91 2.46 18.72 -2.54
C ILE A 91 2.02 19.85 -1.61
N SER A 92 1.47 20.92 -2.20
CA SER A 92 0.82 22.01 -1.48
C SER A 92 -0.66 21.71 -1.32
N LEU A 93 -1.20 22.01 -0.13
CA LEU A 93 -2.64 21.98 0.12
C LEU A 93 -3.35 23.22 -0.43
N SER A 94 -2.60 24.24 -0.88
CA SER A 94 -3.15 25.41 -1.57
C SER A 94 -3.39 25.11 -3.05
N ASN A 95 -4.52 25.60 -3.58
CA ASN A 95 -4.83 25.54 -5.01
C ASN A 95 -3.83 26.34 -5.86
N THR A 96 -3.31 27.44 -5.30
CA THR A 96 -2.20 28.20 -5.88
C THR A 96 -0.99 27.96 -4.99
N PRO A 97 -0.07 27.06 -5.38
CA PRO A 97 1.09 26.74 -4.55
C PRO A 97 1.95 27.98 -4.31
N PRO A 98 2.41 28.23 -3.08
CA PRO A 98 3.29 29.36 -2.79
C PRO A 98 4.69 29.12 -3.41
N PRO A 99 5.54 30.17 -3.46
CA PRO A 99 6.94 30.02 -3.84
C PRO A 99 7.63 28.89 -3.08
N THR A 100 8.57 28.19 -3.75
CA THR A 100 9.25 26.99 -3.24
C THR A 100 9.75 27.16 -1.80
N GLU A 101 10.52 28.20 -1.52
CA GLU A 101 11.07 28.43 -0.18
C GLU A 101 9.97 28.66 0.87
N GLU A 102 8.94 29.43 0.54
CA GLU A 102 7.83 29.72 1.45
C GLU A 102 7.03 28.46 1.81
N HIS A 103 6.77 27.60 0.83
CA HIS A 103 6.13 26.30 1.04
C HIS A 103 6.91 25.45 2.04
N TYR A 104 8.21 25.24 1.78
CA TYR A 104 9.01 24.35 2.61
C TYR A 104 9.35 24.95 3.98
N ARG A 105 9.51 26.27 4.09
CA ARG A 105 9.64 26.93 5.39
C ARG A 105 8.41 26.74 6.24
N THR A 106 7.23 26.93 5.66
CA THR A 106 5.95 26.70 6.35
C THR A 106 5.81 25.24 6.77
N LEU A 107 6.01 24.32 5.83
CA LEU A 107 5.82 22.89 6.05
C LEU A 107 6.77 22.32 7.09
N PHE A 108 8.06 22.66 7.02
CA PHE A 108 9.08 22.10 7.90
C PHE A 108 9.29 22.90 9.18
N SER A 109 8.89 24.17 9.20
CA SER A 109 9.05 25.09 10.34
C SER A 109 10.45 24.98 10.97
N PRO A 110 11.53 25.24 10.20
CA PRO A 110 12.89 25.07 10.69
C PRO A 110 13.14 25.91 11.95
N SER A 111 13.70 25.28 12.98
CA SER A 111 14.20 26.02 14.16
C SER A 111 15.50 26.73 13.82
N GLN A 112 15.96 27.64 14.70
CA GLN A 112 17.25 28.32 14.53
C GLN A 112 18.42 27.35 14.30
N ASN A 113 18.40 26.17 14.96
CA ASN A 113 19.44 25.14 14.83
C ASN A 113 19.30 24.31 13.55
N HIS A 114 18.21 24.43 12.82
CA HIS A 114 17.95 23.72 11.57
C HIS A 114 18.11 24.61 10.33
N GLU A 115 18.41 25.89 10.48
CA GLU A 115 18.46 26.83 9.34
C GLU A 115 19.56 26.42 8.34
N ASP A 116 20.76 26.06 8.79
CA ASP A 116 21.83 25.58 7.90
C ASP A 116 21.43 24.30 7.15
N ALA A 117 20.74 23.39 7.84
CA ALA A 117 20.20 22.18 7.23
C ALA A 117 19.13 22.50 6.18
N PHE A 118 18.27 23.49 6.46
CA PHE A 118 17.22 23.96 5.55
C PHE A 118 17.82 24.55 4.28
N GLN A 119 18.76 25.50 4.43
CA GLN A 119 19.49 26.11 3.32
C GLN A 119 20.21 25.09 2.46
N ARG A 120 20.71 24.02 3.07
CA ARG A 120 21.39 22.93 2.36
C ARG A 120 20.45 22.10 1.48
N ILE A 121 19.22 21.82 1.94
CA ILE A 121 18.28 21.01 1.15
C ILE A 121 17.49 21.84 0.13
N LEU A 122 17.21 23.11 0.42
CA LEU A 122 16.32 23.97 -0.35
C LEU A 122 16.60 23.96 -1.87
N PRO A 123 17.86 24.04 -2.35
CA PRO A 123 18.15 24.04 -3.78
C PRO A 123 17.78 22.73 -4.50
N SER A 124 17.62 21.63 -3.77
CA SER A 124 17.24 20.32 -4.33
C SER A 124 15.74 20.05 -4.27
N LEU A 125 14.97 20.91 -3.60
CA LEU A 125 13.54 20.73 -3.46
C LEU A 125 12.81 21.32 -4.69
N PRO A 126 11.91 20.56 -5.34
CA PRO A 126 11.19 21.05 -6.50
C PRO A 126 10.13 22.09 -6.11
N ALA A 127 9.61 22.83 -7.09
CA ALA A 127 8.43 23.65 -6.86
C ALA A 127 7.23 22.78 -6.43
N PRO A 128 6.45 23.20 -5.41
CA PRO A 128 5.33 22.40 -4.93
C PRO A 128 4.20 22.32 -5.95
N ARG A 129 3.58 21.15 -6.05
CA ARG A 129 2.39 20.91 -6.90
C ARG A 129 1.12 21.08 -6.09
N ALA A 130 0.07 21.65 -6.66
CA ALA A 130 -1.23 21.75 -5.98
C ALA A 130 -1.85 20.35 -5.79
N LEU A 131 -2.43 20.10 -4.62
CA LEU A 131 -3.13 18.84 -4.32
C LEU A 131 -4.26 18.58 -5.33
N SER A 132 -4.96 19.61 -5.80
CA SER A 132 -5.99 19.48 -6.83
C SER A 132 -5.46 18.89 -8.14
N SER A 133 -4.25 19.28 -8.57
CA SER A 133 -3.60 18.70 -9.75
C SER A 133 -3.22 17.23 -9.52
N ILE A 134 -2.77 16.89 -8.32
CA ILE A 134 -2.43 15.51 -7.95
C ILE A 134 -3.68 14.62 -7.98
N VAL A 135 -4.77 15.09 -7.40
CA VAL A 135 -6.07 14.38 -7.37
C VAL A 135 -6.60 14.14 -8.78
N GLU A 136 -6.52 15.14 -9.65
CA GLU A 136 -6.96 15.02 -11.04
C GLU A 136 -6.10 14.00 -11.82
N GLU A 137 -4.79 14.02 -11.62
CA GLU A 137 -3.89 13.07 -12.26
C GLU A 137 -4.15 11.62 -11.79
N VAL A 138 -4.31 11.40 -10.49
CA VAL A 138 -4.68 10.09 -9.93
C VAL A 138 -6.02 9.62 -10.50
N ARG A 139 -7.02 10.51 -10.61
CA ARG A 139 -8.33 10.19 -11.20
C ARG A 139 -8.21 9.73 -12.64
N GLN A 140 -7.47 10.46 -13.48
CA GLN A 140 -7.26 10.11 -14.88
C GLN A 140 -6.58 8.74 -15.00
N ASN A 141 -5.55 8.50 -14.19
CA ASN A 141 -4.83 7.23 -14.22
C ASN A 141 -5.69 6.03 -13.78
N LEU A 142 -6.49 6.18 -12.73
CA LEU A 142 -7.42 5.14 -12.26
C LEU A 142 -8.58 4.83 -13.24
N GLN A 143 -8.78 5.69 -14.24
CA GLN A 143 -9.76 5.49 -15.31
C GLN A 143 -9.16 4.79 -16.54
N ILE A 144 -7.83 4.67 -16.66
CA ILE A 144 -7.16 3.99 -17.79
C ILE A 144 -7.61 2.52 -17.89
N SER A 145 -7.79 1.86 -16.76
CA SER A 145 -8.25 0.47 -16.70
C SER A 145 -9.30 0.27 -15.60
N PRO A 146 -10.35 -0.54 -15.83
CA PRO A 146 -11.29 -0.93 -14.78
C PRO A 146 -10.65 -1.74 -13.64
N THR A 147 -9.48 -2.34 -13.86
CA THR A 147 -8.74 -3.11 -12.85
C THR A 147 -7.69 -2.29 -12.10
N ALA A 148 -7.45 -1.03 -12.50
CA ALA A 148 -6.47 -0.18 -11.85
C ALA A 148 -6.81 0.04 -10.36
N MET A 149 -5.78 0.15 -9.53
CA MET A 149 -5.92 0.33 -8.07
C MET A 149 -5.25 1.61 -7.62
N LEU A 150 -5.68 2.14 -6.47
CA LEU A 150 -4.96 3.23 -5.82
C LEU A 150 -3.78 2.65 -5.03
N GLY A 151 -2.57 3.04 -5.37
CA GLY A 151 -1.37 2.58 -4.66
C GLY A 151 -0.08 2.97 -5.36
N GLU A 152 1.02 3.14 -4.64
CA GLU A 152 1.13 3.08 -3.19
C GLU A 152 0.81 4.45 -2.57
N VAL A 153 -0.10 4.48 -1.60
CA VAL A 153 -0.47 5.68 -0.83
C VAL A 153 -0.46 5.37 0.65
N GLY A 154 -0.27 6.36 1.53
CA GLY A 154 -0.37 6.07 2.96
C GLY A 154 0.27 7.08 3.91
N ILE A 155 0.76 6.58 5.03
CA ILE A 155 1.35 7.37 6.13
C ILE A 155 2.73 6.83 6.48
N ASP A 156 3.74 7.68 6.43
CA ASP A 156 5.10 7.36 6.88
C ASP A 156 5.59 8.40 7.89
N ARG A 157 5.55 8.03 9.18
CA ARG A 157 6.07 8.87 10.27
C ARG A 157 7.58 8.71 10.49
N ALA A 158 8.22 7.75 9.81
CA ALA A 158 9.66 7.55 9.86
C ALA A 158 10.40 8.32 8.76
N PHE A 159 9.71 8.69 7.68
CA PHE A 159 10.29 9.39 6.55
C PHE A 159 10.96 10.70 6.95
N ARG A 160 12.14 10.92 6.36
CA ARG A 160 12.91 12.15 6.44
C ARG A 160 13.41 12.53 5.06
N VAL A 161 13.35 13.82 4.75
CA VAL A 161 13.91 14.36 3.50
C VAL A 161 15.42 14.11 3.50
N ARG A 162 15.95 13.62 2.37
CA ARG A 162 17.38 13.35 2.21
C ARG A 162 18.13 14.62 1.87
N TYR A 163 19.39 14.71 2.27
CA TYR A 163 20.27 15.72 1.68
C TYR A 163 20.51 15.42 0.19
N PRO A 164 20.78 16.44 -0.63
CA PRO A 164 21.21 16.24 -2.01
C PRO A 164 22.44 15.31 -2.05
N GLN A 165 22.50 14.42 -3.05
CA GLN A 165 23.59 13.46 -3.23
C GLN A 165 24.87 14.13 -3.75
N VAL A 166 25.46 15.02 -2.95
CA VAL A 166 26.72 15.72 -3.26
C VAL A 166 27.71 15.47 -2.10
N GLY A 167 28.86 14.84 -2.42
CA GLY A 167 29.93 14.54 -1.47
C GLY A 167 29.65 13.36 -0.52
N GLU A 168 30.43 13.24 0.56
CA GLU A 168 30.36 12.15 1.57
C GLU A 168 29.01 12.06 2.33
N ASP A 169 28.14 13.04 2.17
CA ASP A 169 26.87 13.17 2.90
C ASP A 169 25.64 12.68 2.12
N GLY A 170 25.80 12.16 0.89
CA GLY A 170 24.67 11.79 0.02
C GLY A 170 23.72 10.72 0.59
N MET A 171 24.09 10.06 1.69
CA MET A 171 23.26 9.10 2.42
C MET A 171 22.68 9.64 3.74
N LYS A 172 23.03 10.86 4.15
CA LYS A 172 22.53 11.44 5.41
C LYS A 172 21.09 11.92 5.26
N LEU A 173 20.29 11.64 6.29
CA LEU A 173 18.94 12.16 6.44
C LEU A 173 19.00 13.57 7.03
N SER A 174 18.22 14.49 6.46
CA SER A 174 17.97 15.79 7.07
C SER A 174 17.11 15.65 8.34
N PRO A 175 17.00 16.68 9.19
CA PRO A 175 16.10 16.64 10.33
C PRO A 175 14.62 16.78 9.94
N PHE A 176 14.30 17.06 8.67
CA PHE A 176 12.97 17.47 8.25
C PHE A 176 12.06 16.28 7.95
N THR A 177 10.90 16.30 8.60
CA THR A 177 9.81 15.33 8.43
C THR A 177 8.56 16.06 7.94
N VAL A 178 7.68 15.38 7.21
CA VAL A 178 6.38 15.94 6.82
C VAL A 178 5.40 15.81 7.99
N PRO A 179 4.69 16.89 8.40
CA PRO A 179 3.66 16.83 9.42
C PRO A 179 2.61 15.76 9.10
N LEU A 180 2.16 15.02 10.13
CA LEU A 180 1.17 13.94 9.96
C LEU A 180 -0.13 14.45 9.34
N GLU A 181 -0.61 15.62 9.76
CA GLU A 181 -1.84 16.22 9.23
C GLU A 181 -1.73 16.53 7.73
N HIS A 182 -0.56 16.95 7.27
CA HIS A 182 -0.28 17.19 5.85
C HIS A 182 -0.30 15.89 5.04
N GLN A 183 0.33 14.82 5.54
CA GLN A 183 0.26 13.49 4.92
C GLN A 183 -1.19 12.97 4.86
N LEU A 184 -1.95 13.12 5.95
CA LEU A 184 -3.34 12.69 6.03
C LEU A 184 -4.25 13.45 5.06
N ALA A 185 -4.07 14.76 4.89
CA ALA A 185 -4.86 15.55 3.95
C ALA A 185 -4.67 15.08 2.49
N ILE A 186 -3.43 14.79 2.11
CA ILE A 186 -3.10 14.25 0.77
C ILE A 186 -3.67 12.85 0.61
N LEU A 187 -3.49 11.98 1.60
CA LEU A 187 -4.02 10.62 1.60
C LEU A 187 -5.55 10.61 1.49
N ASP A 188 -6.24 11.45 2.27
CA ASP A 188 -7.70 11.57 2.26
C ASP A 188 -8.23 11.93 0.88
N ALA A 189 -7.57 12.87 0.20
CA ALA A 189 -7.96 13.29 -1.14
C ALA A 189 -7.79 12.17 -2.16
N GLN A 190 -6.69 11.41 -2.10
CA GLN A 190 -6.47 10.25 -2.97
C GLN A 190 -7.46 9.12 -2.70
N ILE A 191 -7.75 8.82 -1.42
CA ILE A 191 -8.77 7.83 -1.02
C ILE A 191 -10.15 8.25 -1.55
N GLY A 192 -10.48 9.55 -1.52
CA GLY A 192 -11.73 10.07 -2.07
C GLY A 192 -11.95 9.65 -3.52
N VAL A 193 -10.91 9.75 -4.36
CA VAL A 193 -10.95 9.29 -5.76
C VAL A 193 -11.19 7.78 -5.84
N ALA A 194 -10.49 6.99 -5.04
CA ALA A 194 -10.65 5.53 -5.03
C ALA A 194 -12.06 5.11 -4.62
N VAL A 195 -12.64 5.74 -3.59
CA VAL A 195 -14.02 5.48 -3.15
C VAL A 195 -15.02 5.85 -4.25
N GLU A 196 -14.84 7.01 -4.89
CA GLU A 196 -15.72 7.46 -5.97
C GLU A 196 -15.70 6.51 -7.16
N LEU A 197 -14.51 6.07 -7.57
CA LEU A 197 -14.30 5.19 -8.72
C LEU A 197 -14.43 3.69 -8.39
N GLY A 198 -14.65 3.34 -7.12
CA GLY A 198 -14.73 1.95 -6.68
C GLY A 198 -13.42 1.18 -6.84
N ARG A 199 -12.27 1.81 -6.58
CA ARG A 199 -10.94 1.21 -6.69
C ARG A 199 -10.44 0.72 -5.33
N ASN A 200 -9.89 -0.50 -5.31
CA ASN A 200 -9.21 -1.03 -4.14
C ASN A 200 -7.89 -0.27 -3.91
N ILE A 201 -7.39 -0.36 -2.68
CA ILE A 201 -6.26 0.44 -2.20
C ILE A 201 -5.15 -0.46 -1.69
N SER A 202 -3.91 -0.19 -2.07
CA SER A 202 -2.72 -0.68 -1.36
C SER A 202 -2.16 0.45 -0.49
N LEU A 203 -2.21 0.25 0.84
CA LEU A 203 -2.01 1.29 1.84
C LEU A 203 -0.72 1.08 2.63
N HIS A 204 0.19 2.05 2.50
CA HIS A 204 1.41 2.16 3.28
C HIS A 204 1.15 2.68 4.70
N SER A 205 1.80 2.07 5.70
CA SER A 205 1.68 2.51 7.09
C SER A 205 2.93 2.20 7.92
N VAL A 206 3.81 3.19 8.08
CA VAL A 206 5.04 3.07 8.86
C VAL A 206 5.03 3.97 10.11
N LYS A 207 5.25 3.35 11.27
CA LYS A 207 5.18 3.98 12.61
C LYS A 207 3.88 4.74 12.87
N ALA A 208 2.79 4.31 12.25
CA ALA A 208 1.52 5.03 12.18
C ALA A 208 0.30 4.23 12.69
N SER A 209 0.48 3.14 13.44
CA SER A 209 -0.61 2.22 13.83
C SER A 209 -1.88 2.90 14.34
N GLY A 210 -1.77 3.85 15.29
CA GLY A 210 -2.91 4.62 15.80
C GLY A 210 -3.58 5.49 14.72
N ALA A 211 -2.78 6.20 13.92
CA ALA A 211 -3.28 7.03 12.83
C ALA A 211 -3.97 6.21 11.73
N THR A 212 -3.45 5.01 11.43
CA THR A 212 -4.05 4.08 10.47
C THR A 212 -5.41 3.57 10.97
N VAL A 213 -5.51 3.18 12.24
CA VAL A 213 -6.79 2.77 12.83
C VAL A 213 -7.81 3.92 12.80
N ASP A 214 -7.38 5.13 13.13
CA ASP A 214 -8.27 6.30 13.13
C ASP A 214 -8.67 6.73 11.70
N LEU A 215 -7.77 6.58 10.71
CA LEU A 215 -8.08 6.74 9.30
C LEU A 215 -9.18 5.76 8.86
N LEU A 216 -9.04 4.46 9.14
CA LEU A 216 -10.03 3.45 8.75
C LEU A 216 -11.42 3.75 9.35
N LYS A 217 -11.47 4.18 10.61
CA LYS A 217 -12.71 4.62 11.27
C LYS A 217 -13.30 5.86 10.59
N ARG A 218 -12.46 6.85 10.29
CA ARG A 218 -12.88 8.12 9.68
C ARG A 218 -13.40 7.91 8.26
N MET A 219 -12.69 7.17 7.42
CA MET A 219 -13.12 6.83 6.06
C MET A 219 -14.47 6.12 6.05
N ARG A 220 -14.66 5.18 6.98
CA ARG A 220 -15.95 4.51 7.16
C ARG A 220 -17.06 5.48 7.59
N SER A 221 -16.81 6.35 8.57
CA SER A 221 -17.80 7.35 9.02
C SER A 221 -18.16 8.36 7.92
N GLN A 222 -17.19 8.73 7.08
CA GLN A 222 -17.33 9.70 6.01
C GLN A 222 -18.08 9.13 4.80
N TYR A 223 -17.64 7.97 4.30
CA TYR A 223 -18.12 7.40 3.04
C TYR A 223 -19.12 6.23 3.20
N GLY A 224 -19.27 5.70 4.42
CA GLY A 224 -20.25 4.65 4.74
C GLY A 224 -20.14 3.43 3.83
N ALA A 225 -21.24 3.06 3.19
CA ALA A 225 -21.30 1.88 2.33
C ALA A 225 -20.38 1.96 1.09
N ALA A 226 -20.04 3.16 0.62
CA ALA A 226 -19.12 3.32 -0.52
C ALA A 226 -17.68 2.88 -0.12
N TRP A 227 -17.24 3.23 1.09
CA TRP A 227 -15.99 2.72 1.65
C TRP A 227 -15.99 1.20 1.78
N GLU A 228 -17.08 0.63 2.31
CA GLU A 228 -17.20 -0.82 2.48
C GLU A 228 -17.33 -1.60 1.15
N LYS A 229 -17.46 -0.92 0.00
CA LYS A 229 -17.46 -1.54 -1.34
C LYS A 229 -16.07 -1.67 -1.95
N ILE A 230 -15.09 -0.91 -1.48
CA ILE A 230 -13.69 -1.06 -1.89
C ILE A 230 -12.93 -1.81 -0.81
N ASN A 231 -11.92 -2.59 -1.19
CA ASN A 231 -11.03 -3.25 -0.24
C ASN A 231 -9.72 -2.47 -0.08
N VAL A 232 -9.13 -2.61 1.10
CA VAL A 232 -7.87 -1.96 1.47
C VAL A 232 -6.90 -3.04 1.92
N ASP A 233 -5.76 -3.12 1.28
CA ASP A 233 -4.64 -3.94 1.69
C ASP A 233 -3.69 -3.09 2.52
N LEU A 234 -3.47 -3.47 3.78
CA LEU A 234 -2.39 -2.90 4.58
C LEU A 234 -1.09 -3.61 4.15
N HIS A 235 -0.39 -2.99 3.21
CA HIS A 235 0.78 -3.62 2.61
C HIS A 235 1.94 -3.71 3.61
N SER A 236 2.77 -4.76 3.47
CA SER A 236 3.88 -5.09 4.37
C SER A 236 3.54 -4.87 5.84
N CYS A 237 2.37 -5.36 6.26
CA CYS A 237 1.73 -4.93 7.50
C CYS A 237 2.61 -5.12 8.75
N THR A 238 2.89 -4.01 9.45
CA THR A 238 3.71 -3.99 10.67
C THR A 238 2.91 -3.78 11.96
N LEU A 239 1.57 -3.87 11.88
CA LEU A 239 0.71 -3.78 13.05
C LEU A 239 0.95 -4.97 13.99
N SER A 240 0.74 -4.78 15.30
CA SER A 240 0.73 -5.91 16.22
C SER A 240 -0.52 -6.77 16.02
N ALA A 241 -0.42 -8.06 16.37
CA ALA A 241 -1.55 -9.00 16.33
C ALA A 241 -2.79 -8.46 17.08
N ASP A 242 -2.61 -7.77 18.20
CA ASP A 242 -3.71 -7.20 18.98
C ASP A 242 -4.38 -6.03 18.26
N VAL A 243 -3.59 -5.14 17.64
CA VAL A 243 -4.14 -4.04 16.84
C VAL A 243 -4.90 -4.59 15.63
N TRP A 244 -4.36 -5.60 14.96
CA TRP A 244 -5.03 -6.26 13.84
C TRP A 244 -6.35 -6.92 14.25
N LYS A 245 -6.36 -7.70 15.34
CA LYS A 245 -7.60 -8.28 15.88
C LYS A 245 -8.66 -7.21 16.20
N ASN A 246 -8.25 -6.03 16.64
CA ASN A 246 -9.19 -4.93 16.85
C ASN A 246 -9.78 -4.40 15.53
N ILE A 247 -9.00 -4.35 14.45
CA ILE A 247 -9.50 -3.99 13.10
C ILE A 247 -10.50 -5.05 12.60
N GLU A 248 -10.18 -6.34 12.75
CA GLU A 248 -11.01 -7.44 12.25
C GLU A 248 -12.30 -7.65 13.07
N TYR A 249 -12.13 -7.85 14.38
CA TYR A 249 -13.19 -8.41 15.22
C TYR A 249 -13.95 -7.36 16.00
N GLN A 250 -13.32 -6.25 16.38
CA GLN A 250 -14.01 -5.26 17.20
C GLN A 250 -15.13 -4.61 16.38
N LYS A 251 -16.38 -4.91 16.75
CA LYS A 251 -17.61 -4.45 16.08
C LYS A 251 -17.79 -4.90 14.61
N LYS A 252 -17.00 -5.86 14.10
CA LYS A 252 -16.98 -6.26 12.67
C LYS A 252 -16.90 -5.05 11.72
N SER A 253 -16.15 -4.02 12.14
CA SER A 253 -16.26 -2.68 11.56
C SER A 253 -15.51 -2.48 10.26
N HIS A 254 -14.50 -3.30 9.97
CA HIS A 254 -13.65 -3.10 8.80
C HIS A 254 -13.58 -4.39 7.99
N GLN A 255 -14.72 -4.80 7.43
CA GLN A 255 -14.88 -6.04 6.66
C GLN A 255 -14.19 -6.01 5.29
N ASN A 256 -13.71 -4.84 4.89
CA ASN A 256 -13.01 -4.59 3.65
C ASN A 256 -11.48 -4.47 3.78
N VAL A 257 -10.92 -4.70 4.97
CA VAL A 257 -9.47 -4.60 5.22
C VAL A 257 -8.79 -5.97 5.17
N PHE A 258 -7.71 -6.04 4.41
CA PHE A 258 -6.81 -7.17 4.20
C PHE A 258 -5.39 -6.76 4.65
N LEU A 259 -4.51 -7.74 4.80
CA LEU A 259 -3.09 -7.47 4.94
C LEU A 259 -2.27 -8.40 4.06
N SER A 260 -1.16 -7.87 3.58
CA SER A 260 -0.09 -8.61 2.94
C SER A 260 1.20 -8.49 3.77
N LEU A 261 2.16 -9.35 3.43
CA LEU A 261 3.46 -9.44 4.09
C LEU A 261 4.52 -9.64 3.02
N SER A 262 5.70 -9.06 3.22
CA SER A 262 6.90 -9.30 2.41
C SER A 262 8.01 -9.89 3.29
N THR A 263 8.89 -10.69 2.70
CA THR A 263 10.09 -11.14 3.41
C THR A 263 11.02 -9.95 3.69
N ALA A 264 11.12 -9.00 2.76
CA ALA A 264 12.02 -7.86 2.84
C ALA A 264 11.72 -6.92 4.03
N ILE A 265 10.45 -6.68 4.35
CA ILE A 265 10.06 -5.73 5.40
C ILE A 265 9.75 -6.42 6.73
N ASN A 266 9.03 -7.54 6.68
CA ASN A 266 8.44 -8.16 7.87
C ASN A 266 9.38 -9.13 8.58
N VAL A 267 10.24 -9.84 7.85
CA VAL A 267 11.18 -10.80 8.43
C VAL A 267 12.42 -10.05 8.91
N ARG A 268 12.52 -9.89 10.23
CA ARG A 268 13.66 -9.21 10.88
C ARG A 268 14.32 -10.14 11.89
N PRO A 269 15.65 -10.10 12.03
CA PRO A 269 16.33 -10.84 13.08
C PRO A 269 15.73 -10.52 14.44
N ASN A 270 15.49 -11.56 15.25
CA ASN A 270 14.96 -11.45 16.62
C ASN A 270 13.54 -10.86 16.75
N SER A 271 12.75 -10.80 15.67
CA SER A 271 11.34 -10.39 15.72
C SER A 271 10.42 -11.54 15.34
N THR A 272 9.44 -11.83 16.20
CA THR A 272 8.35 -12.78 15.94
C THR A 272 7.03 -12.08 15.65
N MET A 273 7.03 -10.75 15.48
CA MET A 273 5.81 -9.96 15.28
C MET A 273 5.03 -10.40 14.04
N HIS A 274 5.73 -10.65 12.93
CA HIS A 274 5.10 -11.11 11.69
C HIS A 274 4.48 -12.51 11.85
N ILE A 275 5.14 -13.42 12.60
CA ILE A 275 4.60 -14.75 12.93
C ILE A 275 3.30 -14.61 13.73
N GLN A 276 3.32 -13.80 14.79
CA GLN A 276 2.13 -13.54 15.62
C GLN A 276 0.99 -12.94 14.79
N LEU A 277 1.30 -12.03 13.87
CA LEU A 277 0.33 -11.40 12.98
C LEU A 277 -0.27 -12.42 12.00
N ILE A 278 0.55 -13.26 11.37
CA ILE A 278 0.10 -14.36 10.51
C ILE A 278 -0.86 -15.26 11.28
N GLN A 279 -0.48 -15.72 12.47
CA GLN A 279 -1.30 -16.62 13.28
C GLN A 279 -2.61 -15.97 13.75
N ALA A 280 -2.60 -14.66 14.03
CA ALA A 280 -3.74 -13.91 14.53
C ALA A 280 -4.77 -13.51 13.48
N CYS A 281 -4.33 -13.28 12.23
CA CYS A 281 -5.19 -12.81 11.15
C CYS A 281 -6.29 -13.83 10.81
N ASP A 282 -7.43 -13.40 10.30
CA ASP A 282 -8.38 -14.31 9.65
C ASP A 282 -7.74 -14.93 8.39
N SER A 283 -7.90 -16.25 8.19
CA SER A 283 -7.28 -16.92 7.05
C SER A 283 -7.74 -16.36 5.70
N THR A 284 -8.94 -15.78 5.65
CA THR A 284 -9.55 -15.22 4.43
C THR A 284 -9.04 -13.82 4.05
N ARG A 285 -8.12 -13.24 4.85
CA ARG A 285 -7.67 -11.85 4.75
C ARG A 285 -6.17 -11.67 4.55
N LEU A 286 -5.45 -12.78 4.44
CA LEU A 286 -4.03 -12.78 4.15
C LEU A 286 -3.78 -12.74 2.65
N LEU A 287 -2.87 -11.86 2.24
CA LEU A 287 -2.31 -11.75 0.90
C LEU A 287 -0.79 -11.91 0.96
N VAL A 288 -0.13 -12.04 -0.19
CA VAL A 288 1.32 -12.21 -0.33
C VAL A 288 1.89 -11.22 -1.32
N GLU A 289 3.07 -10.71 -1.04
CA GLU A 289 3.74 -9.72 -1.88
C GLU A 289 5.25 -9.87 -1.82
N SER A 290 5.96 -9.22 -2.75
CA SER A 290 7.42 -9.12 -2.71
C SER A 290 7.93 -7.82 -2.10
N ASP A 291 7.21 -6.70 -2.26
CA ASP A 291 7.68 -5.32 -2.02
C ASP A 291 9.09 -5.10 -2.61
N PHE A 292 9.29 -5.54 -3.86
CA PHE A 292 10.61 -5.62 -4.46
C PHE A 292 10.72 -4.89 -5.80
N PRO A 293 11.88 -4.27 -6.11
CA PRO A 293 12.03 -3.45 -7.30
C PRO A 293 12.43 -4.24 -8.55
N PHE A 294 12.91 -5.47 -8.41
CA PHE A 294 13.35 -6.31 -9.53
C PHE A 294 12.27 -7.32 -9.89
N ILE A 295 11.64 -7.14 -11.06
CA ILE A 295 10.55 -8.02 -11.53
C ILE A 295 10.99 -9.48 -11.68
N SER A 296 12.28 -9.73 -11.93
CA SER A 296 12.87 -11.08 -12.02
C SER A 296 12.76 -11.86 -10.72
N ASP A 297 12.69 -11.17 -9.58
CA ASP A 297 12.77 -11.78 -8.26
C ASP A 297 11.40 -11.87 -7.57
N THR A 298 10.36 -11.22 -8.13
CA THR A 298 9.01 -11.19 -7.56
C THR A 298 8.43 -12.59 -7.38
N THR A 299 8.68 -13.50 -8.33
CA THR A 299 8.20 -14.89 -8.27
C THR A 299 8.79 -15.61 -7.04
N GLN A 300 10.11 -15.58 -6.87
CA GLN A 300 10.77 -16.26 -5.74
C GLN A 300 10.37 -15.63 -4.40
N ARG A 301 10.32 -14.30 -4.31
CA ARG A 301 10.00 -13.59 -3.07
C ARG A 301 8.56 -13.80 -2.64
N THR A 302 7.62 -13.72 -3.57
CA THR A 302 6.20 -14.00 -3.31
C THR A 302 6.00 -15.45 -2.85
N TRP A 303 6.71 -16.39 -3.49
CA TRP A 303 6.71 -17.79 -3.08
C TRP A 303 7.26 -18.00 -1.66
N ASP A 304 8.37 -17.34 -1.33
CA ASP A 304 8.99 -17.46 0.00
C ASP A 304 8.06 -16.95 1.12
N VAL A 305 7.33 -15.86 0.88
CA VAL A 305 6.28 -15.39 1.81
C VAL A 305 5.15 -16.40 1.92
N LEU A 306 4.69 -16.97 0.80
CA LEU A 306 3.64 -17.99 0.82
C LEU A 306 4.07 -19.19 1.66
N CYS A 307 5.28 -19.71 1.47
CA CYS A 307 5.83 -20.81 2.27
C CYS A 307 5.92 -20.44 3.76
N LEU A 308 6.32 -19.21 4.09
CA LEU A 308 6.31 -18.71 5.46
C LEU A 308 4.90 -18.74 6.05
N ILE A 309 3.91 -18.17 5.36
CA ILE A 309 2.51 -18.17 5.82
C ILE A 309 2.00 -19.60 5.98
N ALA A 310 2.24 -20.46 5.00
CA ALA A 310 1.82 -21.85 5.02
C ALA A 310 2.37 -22.59 6.25
N ARG A 311 3.67 -22.41 6.54
CA ARG A 311 4.33 -22.97 7.72
C ARG A 311 3.68 -22.51 9.01
N GLU A 312 3.50 -21.20 9.20
CA GLU A 312 2.95 -20.64 10.44
C GLU A 312 1.46 -20.95 10.63
N ARG A 313 0.75 -21.30 9.56
CA ARG A 313 -0.65 -21.71 9.58
C ARG A 313 -0.87 -23.23 9.58
N GLY A 314 0.19 -24.02 9.38
CA GLY A 314 0.08 -25.46 9.18
C GLY A 314 -0.67 -25.84 7.88
N TRP A 315 -0.66 -24.98 6.86
CA TRP A 315 -1.24 -25.28 5.57
C TRP A 315 -0.27 -26.11 4.73
N LYS A 316 -0.80 -27.10 4.01
CA LYS A 316 -0.02 -27.80 2.98
C LYS A 316 0.32 -26.81 1.86
N VAL A 317 1.48 -26.99 1.24
CA VAL A 317 1.88 -26.24 0.04
C VAL A 317 1.70 -27.14 -1.17
N GLU A 318 1.01 -26.64 -2.19
CA GLU A 318 0.73 -27.36 -3.43
C GLU A 318 2.01 -27.66 -4.23
N THR A 319 2.14 -28.90 -4.70
CA THR A 319 3.19 -29.34 -5.63
C THR A 319 2.65 -29.61 -7.04
N ASP A 320 1.33 -29.75 -7.16
CA ASP A 320 0.57 -29.84 -8.40
C ASP A 320 -0.75 -29.07 -8.25
N TRP A 321 -1.44 -28.83 -9.36
CA TRP A 321 -2.74 -28.16 -9.37
C TRP A 321 -3.85 -29.15 -9.71
N GLY A 322 -4.48 -29.70 -8.68
CA GLY A 322 -5.54 -30.72 -8.79
C GLY A 322 -6.93 -30.23 -8.40
N TYR A 323 -7.14 -28.92 -8.23
CA TYR A 323 -8.46 -28.39 -7.89
C TYR A 323 -9.35 -28.36 -9.13
N PRO A 324 -10.65 -28.69 -9.00
CA PRO A 324 -11.61 -28.44 -10.08
C PRO A 324 -11.64 -26.95 -10.41
N GLU A 325 -12.05 -26.59 -11.64
CA GLU A 325 -12.37 -25.20 -11.95
C GLU A 325 -13.40 -24.69 -10.93
N ASP A 326 -13.08 -23.61 -10.21
CA ASP A 326 -13.90 -23.18 -9.07
C ASP A 326 -15.23 -22.56 -9.50
N ASP A 327 -16.16 -22.58 -8.55
CA ASP A 327 -17.15 -21.50 -8.46
C ASP A 327 -16.44 -20.23 -7.95
N PRO A 328 -16.36 -19.14 -8.75
CA PRO A 328 -15.75 -17.88 -8.34
C PRO A 328 -16.46 -17.19 -7.16
N ASN A 329 -17.53 -17.80 -6.61
CA ASN A 329 -18.23 -17.37 -5.42
C ASN A 329 -17.95 -18.23 -4.17
N GLU A 330 -16.98 -19.14 -4.21
CA GLU A 330 -16.61 -19.93 -3.03
C GLU A 330 -15.93 -19.04 -1.97
N ARG A 331 -16.70 -18.67 -0.95
CA ARG A 331 -16.30 -17.65 0.05
C ARG A 331 -15.52 -18.19 1.23
N ASN A 332 -15.56 -19.50 1.44
CA ASN A 332 -15.00 -20.13 2.62
C ASN A 332 -13.93 -21.13 2.23
N HIS A 333 -12.81 -20.98 2.90
CA HIS A 333 -11.71 -21.92 2.94
C HIS A 333 -12.19 -23.33 3.31
N LYS A 334 -11.89 -24.32 2.47
CA LYS A 334 -12.11 -25.75 2.78
C LYS A 334 -10.88 -26.33 3.49
N ASP A 335 -11.05 -27.35 4.32
CA ASP A 335 -9.95 -27.93 5.10
C ASP A 335 -8.87 -28.60 4.22
N ASP A 336 -9.28 -29.15 3.08
CA ASP A 336 -8.40 -29.84 2.14
C ASP A 336 -7.59 -28.89 1.24
N TRP A 337 -7.89 -27.58 1.24
CA TRP A 337 -7.12 -26.58 0.49
C TRP A 337 -5.72 -26.36 1.07
N GLY A 338 -4.75 -26.24 0.16
CA GLY A 338 -3.40 -25.78 0.46
C GLY A 338 -3.28 -24.25 0.42
N ALA A 339 -2.07 -23.78 0.64
CA ALA A 339 -1.76 -22.37 0.81
C ALA A 339 -2.01 -21.57 -0.47
N VAL A 340 -1.63 -22.08 -1.64
CA VAL A 340 -1.80 -21.38 -2.92
C VAL A 340 -3.29 -21.16 -3.17
N LYS A 341 -4.11 -22.20 -2.97
CA LYS A 341 -5.55 -22.10 -3.19
C LYS A 341 -6.24 -21.08 -2.28
N ARG A 342 -5.86 -21.09 -1.01
CA ARG A 342 -6.37 -20.14 0.00
C ARG A 342 -6.04 -18.70 -0.36
N ILE A 343 -4.79 -18.44 -0.75
CA ILE A 343 -4.31 -17.11 -1.11
C ILE A 343 -4.91 -16.63 -2.43
N GLU A 344 -5.07 -17.51 -3.42
CA GLU A 344 -5.82 -17.22 -4.66
C GLU A 344 -7.26 -16.77 -4.34
N ALA A 345 -7.98 -17.53 -3.50
CA ALA A 345 -9.35 -17.18 -3.11
C ALA A 345 -9.41 -15.83 -2.37
N ASN A 346 -8.43 -15.55 -1.50
CA ASN A 346 -8.33 -14.27 -0.79
C ASN A 346 -8.09 -13.12 -1.76
N TRP A 347 -7.21 -13.30 -2.75
CA TRP A 347 -6.98 -12.32 -3.81
C TRP A 347 -8.25 -12.06 -4.63
N HIS A 348 -9.00 -13.09 -5.00
CA HIS A 348 -10.28 -12.92 -5.69
C HIS A 348 -11.31 -12.16 -4.84
N ALA A 349 -11.38 -12.43 -3.54
CA ALA A 349 -12.23 -11.69 -2.62
C ALA A 349 -11.80 -10.21 -2.50
N PHE A 350 -10.50 -9.95 -2.43
CA PHE A 350 -9.94 -8.60 -2.44
C PHE A 350 -10.29 -7.87 -3.74
N ARG A 351 -10.01 -8.48 -4.90
CA ARG A 351 -10.23 -7.88 -6.22
C ARG A 351 -11.70 -7.56 -6.50
N LYS A 352 -12.64 -8.38 -6.00
CA LYS A 352 -14.09 -8.19 -6.19
C LYS A 352 -14.64 -6.92 -5.51
N GLY A 353 -13.88 -6.34 -4.58
CA GLY A 353 -14.35 -5.25 -3.72
C GLY A 353 -15.12 -5.77 -2.50
N GLY A 354 -15.29 -4.88 -1.54
CA GLY A 354 -15.98 -5.18 -0.29
C GLY A 354 -17.49 -5.36 -0.47
N LYS A 355 -18.16 -5.85 0.57
CA LYS A 355 -19.60 -6.20 0.51
C LYS A 355 -20.53 -4.98 0.55
N GLY A 356 -20.01 -3.78 0.85
CA GLY A 356 -20.83 -2.58 1.05
C GLY A 356 -21.73 -2.62 2.30
N VAL A 357 -21.48 -3.55 3.23
CA VAL A 357 -22.34 -3.80 4.39
C VAL A 357 -21.80 -3.08 5.62
N LEU A 358 -22.59 -2.15 6.14
CA LEU A 358 -22.37 -1.61 7.48
C LEU A 358 -23.06 -2.54 8.49
N PRO A 359 -22.38 -3.08 9.53
CA PRO A 359 -23.04 -3.76 10.64
C PRO A 359 -24.24 -2.97 11.17
N ASP A 360 -25.29 -3.71 11.53
CA ASP A 360 -26.57 -3.14 11.96
C ASP A 360 -26.41 -2.16 13.13
N LYS A 361 -26.92 -0.94 12.90
CA LYS A 361 -27.10 0.21 13.82
C LYS A 361 -25.83 0.77 14.44
N GLU A 362 -25.30 1.83 13.81
CA GLU A 362 -24.58 2.89 14.53
C GLU A 362 -25.29 3.20 15.86
N SER A 363 -24.53 3.26 16.95
CA SER A 363 -25.08 3.69 18.23
C SER A 363 -25.65 5.11 18.11
N LYS A 364 -26.70 5.46 18.90
CA LYS A 364 -27.23 6.84 18.94
C LYS A 364 -26.14 7.89 19.21
N LYS A 365 -25.06 7.51 19.91
CA LYS A 365 -23.91 8.35 20.20
C LYS A 365 -23.05 8.62 18.96
N GLU A 366 -22.78 7.59 18.15
CA GLU A 366 -22.05 7.72 16.87
C GLU A 366 -22.86 8.51 15.85
N ARG A 367 -24.17 8.28 15.73
CA ARG A 367 -25.03 9.12 14.88
C ARG A 367 -24.94 10.60 15.26
N ARG A 368 -24.95 10.90 16.56
CA ARG A 368 -24.84 12.28 17.05
C ARG A 368 -23.45 12.85 16.75
N LEU A 369 -22.38 12.10 16.99
CA LEU A 369 -21.00 12.54 16.73
C LEU A 369 -20.74 12.75 15.23
N ASN A 370 -21.11 11.78 14.38
CA ASN A 370 -20.99 11.85 12.92
C ASN A 370 -21.88 12.96 12.34
N SER A 371 -23.05 13.23 12.94
CA SER A 371 -23.91 14.35 12.52
C SER A 371 -23.34 15.72 12.92
N LEU A 372 -22.63 15.80 14.05
CA LEU A 372 -21.97 17.03 14.50
C LEU A 372 -20.73 17.29 13.64
N GLN A 373 -19.91 16.26 13.37
CA GLN A 373 -18.76 16.36 12.48
C GLN A 373 -19.16 16.76 11.05
N ARG A 374 -20.28 16.26 10.53
CA ARG A 374 -20.83 16.72 9.24
C ARG A 374 -21.40 18.14 9.28
N ARG A 375 -21.90 18.60 10.43
CA ARG A 375 -22.42 19.96 10.61
C ARG A 375 -21.34 21.02 10.77
N PHE A 376 -20.17 20.63 11.25
CA PHE A 376 -19.02 21.51 11.49
C PHE A 376 -17.86 21.23 10.53
N ALA A 377 -18.07 20.36 9.53
CA ALA A 377 -17.19 20.30 8.38
C ALA A 377 -17.27 21.67 7.68
N PRO A 378 -16.14 22.32 7.37
CA PRO A 378 -16.14 23.56 6.60
C PRO A 378 -16.92 23.33 5.31
N SER A 379 -17.95 24.11 5.06
CA SER A 379 -18.59 24.19 3.76
C SER A 379 -17.63 24.93 2.83
N ASP A 380 -17.28 24.35 1.69
CA ASP A 380 -16.51 24.99 0.60
C ASP A 380 -17.27 26.15 -0.10
N ASP A 381 -18.31 26.70 0.54
CA ASP A 381 -19.05 27.86 0.08
C ASP A 381 -18.80 29.04 1.03
N SER A 382 -17.63 29.67 0.88
CA SER A 382 -17.47 31.12 1.15
C SER A 382 -16.14 31.63 0.60
N GLU A 383 -16.24 32.25 -0.59
CA GLU A 383 -15.37 33.26 -1.23
C GLU A 383 -13.94 32.90 -1.67
#